data_AF-A0A916YV66-F1
#
_entry.id   AF-A0A916YV66-F1
#
_cell.length_a   1.000
_cell.length_b   1.000
_cell.length_c   1.000
_cell.angle_alpha   90.00
_cell.angle_beta   90.00
_cell.angle_gamma   90.00
#
_symmetry.space_group_name_H-M   'P 1'
#
loop_
_entity.id
_entity.type
_entity.pdbx_description
1 polymer ?
#
loop_
_entity_poly.entity_id
_entity_poly.type
_entity_poly.pdbx_seq_one_letter_code
_entity_poly.pdbx_strand_id
1 'polypeptide(L)'
;MSGCSCNKGSKDDCCFTCCKEEHMVQDKICSSFVIATGTAARTIFTSVGVDARNFFASGTITYGDGTGTISVQFLLGTTLSGPAILVDPGSTLSFTKTNFNSIQITAASATAETPAQGELCLTPRYRV
;
A
#
# COMPACT_ATOMS: atom_id res chain seq x y z
N MET A 1 1.09 19.85 -3.18
CA MET A 1 -0.36 19.88 -3.46
C MET A 1 -0.72 21.33 -3.78
N SER A 2 -0.72 21.75 -5.05
CA SER A 2 -1.25 23.07 -5.40
C SER A 2 -2.77 23.00 -5.33
N GLY A 3 -3.38 23.77 -4.43
CA GLY A 3 -4.82 23.76 -4.21
C GLY A 3 -5.60 24.26 -5.43
N CYS A 4 -6.69 23.57 -5.77
CA CYS A 4 -7.73 24.16 -6.60
C CYS A 4 -8.45 25.23 -5.76
N SER A 5 -8.45 26.47 -6.22
CA SER A 5 -9.28 27.54 -5.65
C SER A 5 -10.49 27.75 -6.56
N CYS A 6 -11.66 27.26 -6.16
CA CYS A 6 -12.93 27.65 -6.80
C CYS A 6 -13.18 29.14 -6.50
N ASN A 7 -12.95 30.02 -7.47
CA ASN A 7 -13.42 31.40 -7.34
C ASN A 7 -14.93 31.45 -7.58
N LYS A 8 -15.70 31.81 -6.54
CA LYS A 8 -17.14 32.13 -6.65
C LYS A 8 -17.32 33.41 -7.48
N GLY A 9 -17.28 33.32 -8.80
CA GLY A 9 -17.18 34.51 -9.65
C GLY A 9 -17.98 34.56 -10.95
N SER A 10 -18.58 33.48 -11.43
CA SER A 10 -19.37 33.51 -12.67
C SER A 10 -20.58 32.59 -12.59
N LYS A 11 -21.74 33.13 -12.92
CA LYS A 11 -23.07 32.52 -12.74
C LYS A 11 -23.41 31.40 -13.74
N ASP A 12 -22.43 30.81 -14.41
CA ASP A 12 -22.68 29.84 -15.50
C ASP A 12 -22.01 28.47 -15.32
N ASP A 13 -21.42 28.17 -14.16
CA ASP A 13 -20.81 26.85 -13.90
C ASP A 13 -21.68 26.06 -12.91
N CYS A 14 -22.68 25.36 -13.44
CA CYS A 14 -23.59 24.49 -12.67
C CYS A 14 -23.02 23.08 -12.40
N CYS A 15 -21.74 22.87 -12.68
CA CYS A 15 -21.08 21.58 -12.58
C CYS A 15 -19.87 21.72 -11.63
N PHE A 16 -19.52 20.66 -10.92
CA PHE A 16 -18.39 20.60 -9.98
C PHE A 16 -17.01 20.66 -10.70
N THR A 17 -16.84 21.55 -11.68
CA THR A 17 -15.74 21.62 -12.67
C THR A 17 -14.63 22.60 -12.30
N CYS A 18 -14.40 22.88 -11.02
CA CYS A 18 -13.29 23.75 -10.60
C CYS A 18 -11.89 23.12 -10.74
N CYS A 19 -11.81 21.80 -10.94
CA CYS A 19 -10.56 21.08 -11.11
C CYS A 19 -10.60 20.39 -12.47
N LYS A 20 -9.49 20.49 -13.21
CA LYS A 20 -9.29 19.68 -14.42
C LYS A 20 -9.42 18.21 -14.04
N GLU A 21 -10.13 17.43 -14.85
CA GLU A 21 -10.13 15.98 -14.72
C GLU A 21 -8.69 15.48 -14.90
N GLU A 22 -8.23 14.66 -13.96
CA GLU A 22 -6.92 14.04 -14.00
C GLU A 22 -7.13 12.56 -14.32
N HIS A 23 -6.48 12.07 -15.37
CA HIS A 23 -6.51 10.65 -15.69
C HIS A 23 -5.74 9.88 -14.60
N MET A 24 -6.45 9.04 -13.86
CA MET A 24 -5.85 8.14 -12.87
C MET A 24 -6.08 6.70 -13.28
N VAL A 25 -5.04 5.87 -13.13
CA VAL A 25 -5.17 4.42 -13.25
C VAL A 25 -5.61 3.87 -11.89
N GLN A 26 -6.60 2.97 -11.89
CA GLN A 26 -7.09 2.29 -10.70
C GLN A 26 -7.19 0.78 -10.95
N ASP A 27 -6.05 0.10 -10.81
CA ASP A 27 -5.99 -1.36 -10.91
C ASP A 27 -6.10 -1.98 -9.52
N LYS A 28 -6.65 -3.18 -9.41
CA LYS A 28 -6.55 -4.00 -8.19
C LYS A 28 -5.54 -5.10 -8.44
N ILE A 29 -4.47 -5.13 -7.65
CA ILE A 29 -3.41 -6.13 -7.73
C ILE A 29 -3.43 -6.90 -6.43
N CYS A 30 -3.59 -8.23 -6.48
CA CYS A 30 -3.49 -9.10 -5.33
C CYS A 30 -2.34 -10.10 -5.53
N SER A 31 -1.59 -10.35 -4.46
CA SER A 31 -0.49 -11.29 -4.45
C SER A 31 -0.44 -12.02 -3.12
N SER A 32 -0.45 -13.35 -3.20
CA SER A 32 -0.24 -14.22 -2.04
C SER A 32 1.23 -14.17 -1.62
N PHE A 33 1.50 -14.21 -0.31
CA PHE A 33 2.84 -14.36 0.22
C PHE A 33 2.95 -15.61 1.11
N VAL A 34 4.13 -16.23 1.08
CA VAL A 34 4.50 -17.33 1.97
C VAL A 34 5.93 -17.07 2.46
N ILE A 35 6.11 -17.02 3.77
CA ILE A 35 7.41 -16.87 4.44
C ILE A 35 7.64 -18.11 5.29
N ALA A 36 8.47 -19.03 4.80
CA ALA A 36 8.70 -20.34 5.42
C ALA A 36 9.86 -20.38 6.42
N THR A 37 10.56 -19.27 6.64
CA THR A 37 11.62 -19.22 7.65
C THR A 37 11.72 -17.79 8.12
N GLY A 38 11.74 -17.60 9.44
CA GLY A 38 11.95 -16.32 10.10
C GLY A 38 13.25 -15.71 9.62
N THR A 39 13.13 -14.86 8.60
CA THR A 39 14.25 -14.22 7.92
C THR A 39 14.01 -12.72 7.86
N ALA A 40 15.07 -12.00 7.47
CA ALA A 40 15.02 -10.56 7.23
C ALA A 40 13.85 -10.16 6.31
N ALA A 41 13.49 -8.89 6.38
CA ALA A 41 12.36 -8.31 5.66
C ALA A 41 12.30 -8.75 4.19
N ARG A 42 11.17 -9.34 3.79
CA ARG A 42 10.91 -9.77 2.42
C ARG A 42 10.09 -8.74 1.67
N THR A 43 10.59 -8.31 0.52
CA THR A 43 9.85 -7.37 -0.35
C THR A 43 8.77 -8.15 -1.10
N ILE A 44 7.53 -7.73 -0.92
CA ILE A 44 6.34 -8.37 -1.54
C ILE A 44 5.70 -7.49 -2.62
N PHE A 45 6.04 -6.20 -2.64
CA PHE A 45 5.59 -5.26 -3.64
C PHE A 45 6.69 -4.24 -3.91
N THR A 46 6.86 -3.89 -5.19
CA THR A 46 7.70 -2.79 -5.65
C THR A 46 7.00 -2.08 -6.80
N SER A 47 6.91 -0.76 -6.75
CA SER A 47 6.46 0.07 -7.86
C SER A 47 7.65 0.45 -8.75
N VAL A 48 7.58 0.17 -10.05
CA VAL A 48 8.61 0.50 -11.03
C VAL A 48 8.01 1.40 -12.11
N GLY A 49 8.74 2.44 -12.53
CA GLY A 49 8.30 3.34 -13.60
C GLY A 49 7.24 4.38 -13.21
N VAL A 50 6.95 4.51 -11.92
CA VAL A 50 6.04 5.50 -11.34
C VAL A 50 6.78 6.36 -10.31
N ASP A 51 6.49 7.66 -10.29
CA ASP A 51 7.04 8.57 -9.29
C ASP A 51 6.47 8.22 -7.90
N ALA A 52 7.33 7.69 -7.03
CA ALA A 52 6.99 7.25 -5.69
C ALA A 52 6.42 8.37 -4.79
N ARG A 53 6.67 9.65 -5.09
CA ARG A 53 6.08 10.79 -4.36
C ARG A 53 4.64 11.07 -4.78
N ASN A 54 4.26 10.62 -5.97
CA ASN A 54 2.90 10.71 -6.52
C ASN A 54 2.18 9.35 -6.50
N PHE A 55 2.75 8.38 -5.79
CA PHE A 55 2.16 7.07 -5.58
C PHE A 55 1.30 7.06 -4.32
N PHE A 56 0.01 6.83 -4.52
CA PHE A 56 -0.99 6.68 -3.46
C PHE A 56 -1.57 5.28 -3.58
N ALA A 57 -1.76 4.57 -2.47
CA ALA A 57 -2.40 3.27 -2.54
C ALA A 57 -3.24 2.99 -1.30
N SER A 58 -4.40 2.38 -1.54
CA SER A 58 -5.19 1.72 -0.51
C SER A 58 -5.15 0.22 -0.72
N GLY A 59 -5.28 -0.56 0.34
CA GLY A 59 -5.17 -2.00 0.23
C GLY A 59 -5.52 -2.73 1.51
N THR A 60 -5.37 -4.05 1.45
CA THR A 60 -5.54 -4.95 2.59
C THR A 60 -4.35 -5.89 2.67
N ILE A 61 -3.91 -6.17 3.89
CA ILE A 61 -3.04 -7.31 4.20
C ILE A 61 -3.88 -8.29 5.00
N THR A 62 -4.08 -9.47 4.45
CA THR A 62 -4.71 -10.61 5.13
C THR A 62 -3.60 -11.55 5.55
N TYR A 63 -3.49 -11.82 6.85
CA TYR A 63 -2.60 -12.82 7.39
C TYR A 63 -3.44 -14.03 7.81
N GLY A 64 -3.42 -15.06 6.99
CA GLY A 64 -4.31 -16.22 7.14
C GLY A 64 -3.81 -17.19 8.20
N ASP A 65 -2.64 -17.78 7.95
CA ASP A 65 -2.09 -18.85 8.78
C ASP A 65 -0.61 -18.60 9.07
N GLY A 66 -0.16 -19.03 10.24
CA GLY A 66 1.18 -18.83 10.75
C GLY A 66 1.24 -18.60 12.26
N THR A 67 2.44 -18.40 12.78
CA THR A 67 2.69 -18.16 14.20
C THR A 67 3.28 -16.77 14.41
N GLY A 68 2.88 -16.13 15.52
CA GLY A 68 3.32 -14.78 15.87
C GLY A 68 2.81 -13.69 14.93
N THR A 69 2.95 -12.44 15.35
CA THR A 69 2.55 -11.25 14.59
C THR A 69 3.54 -10.99 13.44
N ILE A 70 3.05 -10.62 12.26
CA ILE A 70 3.89 -10.12 11.17
C ILE A 70 4.01 -8.60 11.22
N SER A 71 5.16 -8.08 10.80
CA SER A 71 5.41 -6.65 10.64
C SER A 71 5.41 -6.28 9.16
N VAL A 72 4.55 -5.33 8.78
CA VAL A 72 4.45 -4.79 7.43
C VAL A 72 5.01 -3.38 7.40
N GLN A 73 6.00 -3.17 6.56
CA GLN A 73 6.74 -1.92 6.44
C GLN A 73 6.59 -1.35 5.04
N PHE A 74 6.36 -0.05 4.97
CA PHE A 74 6.34 0.71 3.72
C PHE A 74 7.66 1.45 3.61
N LEU A 75 8.33 1.40 2.46
CA LEU A 75 9.60 2.08 2.26
C LEU A 75 9.57 2.99 1.04
N LEU A 76 10.32 4.08 1.12
CA LEU A 76 10.69 4.93 -0.01
C LEU A 76 12.19 4.77 -0.24
N GLY A 77 12.56 3.92 -1.21
CA GLY A 77 13.95 3.48 -1.35
C GLY A 77 14.32 2.59 -0.17
N THR A 78 15.26 3.03 0.68
CA THR A 78 15.68 2.31 1.90
C THR A 78 15.10 2.90 3.18
N THR A 79 14.35 4.00 3.09
CA THR A 79 13.81 4.72 4.26
C THR A 79 12.39 4.28 4.57
N LEU A 80 12.09 4.03 5.85
CA LEU A 80 10.74 3.72 6.31
C LEU A 80 9.78 4.90 6.10
N SER A 81 8.62 4.63 5.50
CA SER A 81 7.51 5.56 5.28
C SER A 81 6.47 5.43 6.40
N GLY A 82 6.89 5.83 7.60
CA GLY A 82 6.10 5.76 8.83
C GLY A 82 6.26 4.45 9.62
N PRO A 83 5.44 4.26 10.67
CA PRO A 83 5.55 3.09 11.53
C PRO A 83 5.11 1.82 10.80
N ALA A 84 5.69 0.70 11.22
CA ALA A 84 5.26 -0.62 10.75
C ALA A 84 3.85 -0.93 11.25
N ILE A 85 3.10 -1.66 10.43
CA ILE A 85 1.79 -2.21 10.79
C ILE A 85 2.01 -3.63 11.31
N LEU A 86 1.39 -3.95 12.44
CA LEU A 86 1.43 -5.27 13.03
C LEU A 86 0.13 -6.01 12.70
N VAL A 87 0.23 -7.22 12.15
CA VAL A 87 -0.92 -8.04 11.75
C VAL A 87 -0.81 -9.38 12.46
N ASP A 88 -1.85 -9.77 13.21
CA ASP A 88 -1.90 -11.05 13.92
C ASP A 88 -2.44 -12.16 13.01
N PRO A 89 -2.10 -13.44 13.26
CA PRO A 89 -2.63 -14.57 12.50
C PRO A 89 -4.17 -14.58 12.51
N GLY A 90 -4.78 -14.92 11.38
CA GLY A 90 -6.23 -14.93 11.20
C GLY A 90 -6.88 -13.55 11.06
N SER A 91 -6.09 -12.47 10.92
CA SER A 91 -6.61 -11.10 10.83
C SER A 91 -6.40 -10.48 9.45
N THR A 92 -7.20 -9.45 9.17
CA THR A 92 -7.05 -8.60 7.98
C THR A 92 -7.00 -7.15 8.40
N LEU A 93 -6.01 -6.42 7.89
CA LEU A 93 -5.88 -4.98 8.11
C LEU A 93 -5.93 -4.23 6.79
N SER A 94 -6.75 -3.19 6.75
CA SER A 94 -6.79 -2.24 5.64
C SER A 94 -5.82 -1.09 5.89
N PHE A 95 -5.19 -0.59 4.84
CA PHE A 95 -4.33 0.59 4.91
C PHE A 95 -4.62 1.56 3.77
N THR A 96 -4.24 2.83 4.00
CA THR A 96 -4.12 3.84 2.96
C THR A 96 -2.81 4.59 3.21
N LYS A 97 -1.90 4.53 2.24
CA LYS A 97 -0.53 5.05 2.36
C LYS A 97 -0.10 5.78 1.11
N THR A 98 0.82 6.71 1.29
CA THR A 98 1.42 7.54 0.24
C THR A 98 2.94 7.55 0.45
N ASN A 99 3.71 8.05 -0.52
CA ASN A 99 5.16 8.21 -0.38
C ASN A 99 5.90 6.91 -0.05
N PHE A 100 5.62 5.85 -0.81
CA PHE A 100 6.36 4.60 -0.72
C PHE A 100 6.49 4.00 -2.13
N ASN A 101 7.54 3.21 -2.34
CA ASN A 101 7.76 2.46 -3.56
C ASN A 101 7.88 0.96 -3.32
N SER A 102 7.94 0.51 -2.07
CA SER A 102 8.00 -0.90 -1.73
C SER A 102 7.27 -1.22 -0.44
N ILE A 103 6.77 -2.45 -0.35
CA ILE A 103 6.18 -3.03 0.86
C ILE A 103 7.00 -4.26 1.23
N GLN A 104 7.42 -4.32 2.48
CA GLN A 104 8.15 -5.44 3.05
C GLN A 104 7.37 -6.08 4.18
N ILE A 105 7.45 -7.40 4.28
CA ILE A 105 6.91 -8.18 5.40
C ILE A 105 8.06 -8.86 6.14
N THR A 106 8.04 -8.78 7.46
CA THR A 106 8.90 -9.56 8.35
C THR A 106 8.01 -10.48 9.19
N ALA A 107 8.32 -11.77 9.21
CA ALA A 107 7.64 -12.77 10.00
C ALA A 107 8.66 -13.55 10.83
N ALA A 108 9.12 -12.97 11.95
CA ALA A 108 10.24 -13.50 12.73
C ALA A 108 9.96 -14.89 13.35
N SER A 109 8.69 -15.18 13.65
CA SER A 109 8.26 -16.45 14.24
C SER A 109 8.00 -17.57 13.23
N ALA A 110 8.03 -17.27 11.93
CA ALA A 110 7.74 -18.26 10.90
C ALA A 110 8.80 -19.39 10.85
N THR A 111 8.35 -20.62 10.65
CA THR A 111 9.21 -21.80 10.46
C THR A 111 8.77 -22.58 9.23
N ALA A 112 9.52 -23.63 8.85
CA ALA A 112 9.16 -24.46 7.70
C ALA A 112 7.86 -25.24 7.95
N GLU A 113 7.60 -25.59 9.22
CA GLU A 113 6.42 -26.31 9.70
C GLU A 113 5.22 -25.37 9.90
N THR A 114 5.46 -24.13 10.31
CA THR A 114 4.43 -23.09 10.46
C THR A 114 4.83 -21.82 9.69
N PRO A 115 4.73 -21.83 8.35
CA PRO A 115 5.06 -20.67 7.53
C PRO A 115 4.01 -19.57 7.71
N ALA A 116 4.44 -18.30 7.64
CA ALA A 116 3.50 -17.18 7.61
C ALA A 116 2.93 -17.02 6.19
N GLN A 117 1.62 -17.17 6.06
CA GLN A 117 0.89 -17.20 4.80
C GLN A 117 -0.24 -16.17 4.78
N GLY A 118 -0.39 -15.48 3.65
CA GLY A 118 -1.42 -14.47 3.51
C GLY A 118 -1.50 -13.87 2.12
N GLU A 119 -2.20 -12.75 2.02
CA GLU A 119 -2.41 -12.02 0.77
C GLU A 119 -2.25 -10.52 0.99
N LEU A 120 -1.56 -9.86 0.06
CA LEU A 120 -1.57 -8.41 -0.09
C LEU A 120 -2.45 -8.06 -1.30
N CYS A 121 -3.49 -7.28 -1.08
CA CYS A 121 -4.22 -6.60 -2.17
C CYS A 121 -3.97 -5.11 -2.11
N LEU A 122 -3.65 -4.51 -3.26
CA LEU A 122 -3.33 -3.09 -3.42
C LEU A 122 -4.15 -2.50 -4.56
N THR A 123 -4.59 -1.26 -4.37
CA THR A 123 -5.18 -0.42 -5.40
C THR A 123 -4.35 0.86 -5.50
N PRO A 124 -3.32 0.88 -6.35
CA PRO A 124 -2.54 2.09 -6.59
C PRO A 124 -3.38 3.13 -7.34
N ARG A 125 -3.10 4.38 -7.05
CA ARG A 125 -3.61 5.58 -7.70
C ARG A 125 -2.41 6.47 -7.97
N TYR A 126 -2.10 6.66 -9.24
CA TYR A 126 -1.04 7.54 -9.70
C TYR A 126 -1.51 8.26 -10.96
N ARG A 127 -0.93 9.43 -11.20
CA ARG A 127 -1.18 10.21 -12.41
C ARG A 127 -0.38 9.60 -13.56
N VAL A 128 -1.01 9.52 -14.74
CA VAL A 128 -0.36 9.17 -16.01
C VAL A 128 -0.03 10.41 -16.82
#